data_AF-A0A7V3VAZ7-F1
#
_entry.id   AF-A0A7V3VAZ7-F1
#
_cell.length_a   1.000
_cell.length_b   1.000
_cell.length_c   1.000
_cell.angle_alpha   90.00
_cell.angle_beta   90.00
_cell.angle_gamma   90.00
#
_symmetry.space_group_name_H-M   'P 1'
#
loop_
_entity.id
_entity.type
_entity.pdbx_description
1 polymer ?
#
loop_
_entity_poly.entity_id
_entity_poly.type
_entity_poly.pdbx_seq_one_letter_code
_entity_poly.pdbx_strand_id
1 'polypeptide(L)' 'MQRRLVPLFESDGRGKGRKWSFSLVMASLRQISINLVRMGKVAFEQVTVLTADQKRIFELLGVKL' A
#
# COMPACT_ATOMS: atom_id res chain seq x y z
N MET A 1 -12.05 -2.77 -7.56
CA MET A 1 -10.70 -2.26 -7.16
C MET A 1 -10.03 -1.41 -8.23
N GLN A 2 -9.80 -1.91 -9.46
CA GLN A 2 -9.09 -1.14 -10.51
C GLN A 2 -9.67 0.25 -10.79
N ARG A 3 -11.01 0.41 -10.84
CA ARG A 3 -11.65 1.72 -11.07
C ARG A 3 -11.31 2.78 -10.01
N ARG A 4 -11.04 2.36 -8.77
CA ARG A 4 -10.68 3.28 -7.68
C ARG A 4 -9.23 3.76 -7.74
N LEU A 5 -8.36 3.01 -8.44
CA LEU A 5 -6.96 3.36 -8.64
C LEU A 5 -6.72 4.22 -9.90
N VAL A 6 -7.77 4.44 -10.71
CA VAL A 6 -7.69 5.28 -11.92
C VAL A 6 -7.07 6.66 -11.64
N PRO A 7 -7.45 7.39 -10.57
CA PRO A 7 -6.83 8.68 -10.25
C PRO A 7 -5.31 8.60 -9.99
N LEU A 8 -4.84 7.46 -9.46
CA LEU A 8 -3.40 7.22 -9.24
C LEU A 8 -2.65 7.08 -10.56
N PHE A 9 -3.28 6.48 -11.58
CA PHE A 9 -2.67 6.26 -12.90
C PHE A 9 -2.83 7.47 -13.83
N GLU A 10 -3.87 8.28 -13.67
CA GLU A 10 -4.09 9.51 -14.45
C GLU A 10 -3.15 10.63 -14.01
N SER A 11 -2.86 10.70 -12.71
CA SER A 11 -1.91 11.66 -12.13
C SER A 11 -0.45 11.28 -12.40
N ASP A 12 -0.22 10.12 -13.01
CA ASP A 12 1.09 9.52 -13.22
C ASP A 12 1.49 9.70 -14.68
N GLY A 13 2.64 10.34 -14.90
CA GLY A 13 3.07 10.76 -16.23
C GLY A 13 3.08 9.64 -17.28
N ARG A 14 3.17 9.98 -18.57
CA ARG A 14 3.19 8.99 -19.65
C ARG A 14 4.61 8.47 -19.93
N GLY A 15 4.73 7.23 -20.39
CA GLY A 15 5.99 6.64 -20.87
C GLY A 15 7.02 6.41 -19.76
N LYS A 16 8.25 6.89 -19.94
CA LYS A 16 9.37 6.68 -19.00
C LYS A 16 9.20 7.38 -17.63
N GLY A 17 8.23 8.30 -17.50
CA GLY A 17 7.91 8.98 -16.24
C GLY A 17 6.78 8.32 -15.43
N ARG A 18 6.30 7.15 -15.85
CA ARG A 18 5.19 6.44 -15.21
C ARG A 18 5.70 5.66 -13.98
N LYS A 19 5.35 6.11 -12.78
CA LYS A 19 5.67 5.45 -11.50
C LYS A 19 4.67 4.33 -11.15
N TRP A 20 3.44 4.40 -11.65
CA TRP A 20 2.30 3.60 -11.21
C TRP A 20 1.73 2.73 -12.34
N SER A 21 1.78 1.43 -12.08
CA SER A 21 1.02 0.40 -12.80
C SER A 21 0.28 -0.47 -11.78
N PHE A 22 -0.73 -1.21 -12.23
CA PHE A 22 -1.46 -2.12 -11.35
C PHE A 22 -0.52 -3.14 -10.67
N SER A 23 0.45 -3.68 -11.40
CA SER A 23 1.45 -4.61 -10.86
C SER A 23 2.29 -3.99 -9.75
N LEU A 24 2.70 -2.73 -9.92
CA LEU A 24 3.47 -1.99 -8.89
C LEU A 24 2.62 -1.68 -7.66
N VAL A 25 1.35 -1.34 -7.83
CA VAL A 25 0.41 -1.18 -6.70
C VAL A 25 0.29 -2.49 -5.92
N MET A 26 0.09 -3.62 -6.61
CA MET A 26 0.01 -4.93 -5.95
C MET A 26 1.32 -5.31 -5.25
N ALA A 27 2.48 -5.02 -5.85
CA ALA A 27 3.78 -5.24 -5.23
C ALA A 27 3.95 -4.40 -3.96
N SER A 28 3.53 -3.13 -3.99
CA SER A 28 3.59 -2.23 -2.84
C SER A 28 2.65 -2.67 -1.71
N LEU A 29 1.45 -3.15 -2.03
CA LEU A 29 0.50 -3.65 -1.03
C LEU A 29 0.98 -4.95 -0.37
N ARG A 30 1.66 -5.83 -1.11
CA ARG A 30 2.23 -7.07 -0.57
C ARG A 30 3.32 -6.85 0.49
N GLN A 31 3.94 -5.67 0.53
CA GLN A 31 4.94 -5.33 1.54
C GLN A 31 4.31 -5.01 2.90
N ILE A 32 2.99 -4.79 2.95
CA ILE A 32 2.27 -4.51 4.18
C ILE A 32 1.97 -5.83 4.87
N SER A 33 2.52 -6.01 6.06
CA SER A 33 2.32 -7.21 6.88
C SER A 33 1.94 -6.83 8.32
N ILE A 34 1.19 -7.73 8.94
CA ILE A 34 0.90 -7.73 10.38
C ILE A 34 1.61 -8.95 10.95
N ASN A 35 2.57 -8.74 11.84
CA ASN A 35 3.36 -9.80 12.44
C ASN A 35 3.07 -9.90 13.93
N LEU A 36 2.85 -11.11 14.44
CA LEU A 36 2.76 -11.32 15.88
C LEU A 36 4.17 -11.38 16.47
N VAL A 37 4.53 -10.37 17.23
CA VAL A 37 5.82 -10.29 17.91
C VAL A 37 5.64 -10.79 19.34
N ARG A 38 6.49 -11.74 19.74
CA ARG A 38 6.58 -12.23 21.13
C ARG A 38 7.89 -11.78 21.75
N MET A 39 7.82 -11.05 22.84
CA MET A 39 8.96 -10.65 23.66
C MET A 39 8.74 -11.09 25.11
N GLY A 40 9.47 -12.13 25.53
CA GLY A 40 9.31 -12.73 26.85
C GLY A 40 7.87 -13.25 27.05
N LYS A 41 7.14 -12.65 28.00
CA LYS A 41 5.74 -13.00 28.32
C LYS A 41 4.70 -12.15 27.58
N VAL A 42 5.13 -11.18 26.78
CA VAL A 42 4.23 -10.25 26.08
C VAL A 42 4.16 -10.63 24.60
N ALA A 43 2.95 -10.63 24.05
CA ALA A 43 2.71 -10.74 22.62
C ALA A 43 1.93 -9.51 22.14
N PHE A 44 2.34 -8.92 21.03
CA PHE A 44 1.63 -7.82 20.39
C PHE A 44 1.72 -7.92 18.88
N GLU A 45 0.74 -7.33 18.20
CA GLU A 45 0.74 -7.24 16.74
C GLU A 45 1.57 -6.04 16.31
N GLN A 46 2.59 -6.29 15.50
CA GLN A 46 3.36 -5.26 14.83
C GLN A 46 2.84 -5.11 13.40
N VAL A 47 2.12 -4.01 13.16
CA VAL A 47 1.66 -3.61 11.83
C VAL A 47 2.76 -2.82 11.13
N THR A 48 2.99 -3.10 9.85
CA THR A 48 3.92 -2.32 9.02
C THR A 48 3.45 -0.86 8.93
N VAL A 49 4.35 0.09 9.20
CA VAL A 49 4.05 1.52 9.04
C VAL A 49 3.93 1.84 7.55
N LEU A 50 2.76 2.33 7.13
CA LEU A 50 2.52 2.68 5.73
C LEU A 50 3.39 3.85 5.27
N THR A 51 4.05 3.67 4.13
CA THR A 51 4.68 4.76 3.38
C THR A 51 3.63 5.74 2.83
N ALA A 52 4.04 6.95 2.46
CA ALA A 52 3.13 7.97 1.90
C ALA A 52 2.37 7.46 0.66
N ASP A 53 3.04 6.70 -0.20
CA ASP A 53 2.43 6.10 -1.39
C ASP A 53 1.39 5.03 -1.01
N GLN A 54 1.69 4.16 -0.05
CA GLN A 54 0.74 3.14 0.43
C GLN A 54 -0.48 3.78 1.10
N LYS A 55 -0.30 4.86 1.88
CA LYS A 55 -1.43 5.61 2.45
C LYS A 55 -2.34 6.15 1.36
N ARG A 56 -1.79 6.77 0.32
CA ARG A 56 -2.56 7.27 -0.83
C ARG A 56 -3.32 6.16 -1.54
N ILE A 57 -2.71 4.97 -1.70
CA ILE A 57 -3.40 3.80 -2.26
C ILE A 57 -4.57 3.35 -1.35
N PHE A 58 -4.38 3.33 -0.04
CA PHE A 58 -5.41 2.96 0.93
C PHE A 58 -6.59 3.94 0.91
N GLU A 59 -6.31 5.24 0.85
CA GLU A 59 -7.32 6.30 0.72
C GLU A 59 -8.16 6.12 -0.54
N LEU A 60 -7.51 5.89 -1.69
CA LEU A 60 -8.21 5.62 -2.95
C LEU A 60 -9.04 4.34 -2.90
N LEU A 61 -8.54 3.29 -2.27
CA LEU A 61 -9.27 2.03 -2.11
C LEU A 61 -10.39 2.11 -1.07
N GLY A 62 -10.36 3.11 -0.16
CA GLY A 62 -11.29 3.25 0.96
C GLY A 62 -11.07 2.20 2.04
N VAL A 63 -9.84 1.77 2.26
CA VAL A 63 -9.46 0.71 3.22
C VAL A 63 -8.67 1.34 4.38
N LYS A 64 -8.87 0.83 5.60
CA LYS A 64 -8.08 1.18 6.78
C LYS A 64 -7.35 -0.07 7.28
N LEU A 65 -6.14 0.12 7.81
CA LEU A 65 -5.43 -0.89 8.58
C LEU A 65 -6.00 -0.98 9.99
#